data_AF-A0A960K3M5-F1
#
_entry.id   AF-A0A960K3M5-F1
#
_cell.length_a   1.000
_cell.length_b   1.000
_cell.length_c   1.000
_cell.angle_alpha   90.00
_cell.angle_beta   90.00
_cell.angle_gamma   90.00
#
_symmetry.space_group_name_H-M   'P 1'
#
loop_
_entity.id
_entity.type
_entity.pdbx_description
1 polymer ?
#
loop_
_entity_poly.entity_id
_entity_poly.type
_entity_poly.pdbx_seq_one_letter_code
_entity_poly.pdbx_strand_id
1 'polypeptide(L)'
;GSVKSNIGHLIAAAGVAGLAKLLLQLDRKRLVPSPYGDSLNPKIDFAETPFVVQTASEPWRRPRLPSGETVPLRAGISSFGAGGSNAHLILEEAPERPAVEAPGPYLLVLSARDEDRLRARAEDLVAAFATIIHPELSAGISPTIRGRGSVSVSADLGGGGHGRDSLDRLLFHLGEVMGVEPAEIDPDLDWLEWGVDEEILDALAAQLLSGAVGASELQRSQLEQARTPRRAARLLEALPSSEAESPSLATISFTLQAGREAMPQRLALVASDRQEALAKLRSWLAGEAEGVYAGKAKKGRKAPSVEGQRDRTQLEELARAWVEGADVDWRGLYPDETPLRCSLPTYPFAGERYWFPKLDTTEAASGLEDGTSSPRTSVVQPAEGNGAGSAALQPGIPDAHPLLDDGAGSEEGWTFRKRFTPGLFFVSDHVVEGRPILPGVVYLEMVRAALEWMGTADLDLRDVVFRQPLEIREAVEVTLELSAKGEGWAFEVRS
;
A
#
# COMPACT_ATOMS: atom_id res chain seq x y z
N GLY A 1 3.60 19.19 -6.38
CA GLY A 1 2.29 18.53 -6.15
C GLY A 1 2.13 18.13 -4.69
N SER A 2 1.00 17.53 -4.32
CA SER A 2 0.70 17.07 -2.96
C SER A 2 0.56 15.55 -2.90
N VAL A 3 0.83 14.91 -1.76
CA VAL A 3 0.50 13.48 -1.55
C VAL A 3 -0.97 13.30 -1.18
N LYS A 4 -1.63 14.37 -0.72
CA LYS A 4 -3.03 14.32 -0.26
C LYS A 4 -4.01 13.93 -1.36
N SER A 5 -3.69 14.24 -2.61
CA SER A 5 -4.48 13.81 -3.77
C SER A 5 -4.45 12.29 -3.98
N ASN A 6 -3.49 11.56 -3.39
CA ASN A 6 -3.37 10.11 -3.50
C ASN A 6 -4.02 9.39 -2.31
N ILE A 7 -3.87 9.91 -1.09
CA ILE A 7 -4.19 9.18 0.16
C ILE A 7 -5.01 10.01 1.16
N GLY A 8 -5.58 11.14 0.72
CA GLY A 8 -6.34 12.04 1.59
C GLY A 8 -5.48 12.85 2.57
N HIS A 9 -6.15 13.56 3.48
CA HIS A 9 -5.48 14.38 4.49
C HIS A 9 -5.25 13.58 5.78
N LEU A 10 -4.03 13.10 6.01
CA LEU A 10 -3.68 12.29 7.20
C LEU A 10 -3.52 13.11 8.50
N ILE A 11 -4.20 14.25 8.62
CA ILE A 11 -4.14 15.20 9.74
C ILE A 11 -2.70 15.37 10.28
N ALA A 12 -2.38 14.78 11.44
CA ALA A 12 -1.09 14.86 12.10
C ALA A 12 0.06 14.22 11.30
N ALA A 13 -0.23 13.18 10.50
CA ALA A 13 0.74 12.48 9.67
C ALA A 13 0.88 13.07 8.25
N ALA A 14 0.20 14.18 7.94
CA ALA A 14 0.27 14.78 6.60
C ALA A 14 1.70 15.24 6.21
N GLY A 15 2.47 15.77 7.17
CA GLY A 15 3.84 16.21 6.95
C GLY A 15 4.78 15.05 6.62
N VAL A 16 4.75 13.98 7.42
CA VAL A 16 5.61 12.79 7.20
C VAL A 16 5.24 12.04 5.92
N ALA A 17 3.96 11.99 5.55
CA ALA A 17 3.54 11.41 4.28
C ALA A 17 4.08 12.19 3.08
N GLY A 18 4.07 13.53 3.14
CA GLY A 18 4.68 14.36 2.11
C GLY A 18 6.19 14.20 2.04
N LEU A 19 6.85 14.05 3.20
CA LEU A 19 8.29 13.83 3.29
C LEU A 19 8.67 12.48 2.66
N ALA A 20 7.92 11.41 2.97
CA ALA A 20 8.13 10.09 2.39
C ALA A 20 8.01 10.15 0.85
N LYS A 21 6.97 10.78 0.31
CA LYS A 21 6.84 11.02 -1.14
C LYS A 21 8.08 11.72 -1.71
N LEU A 22 8.52 12.81 -1.09
CA LEU A 22 9.65 13.61 -1.56
C LEU A 22 10.96 12.80 -1.54
N LEU A 23 11.24 12.07 -0.46
CA LEU A 23 12.42 11.21 -0.36
C LEU A 23 12.42 10.12 -1.45
N LEU A 24 11.28 9.49 -1.71
CA LEU A 24 11.13 8.50 -2.77
C LEU A 24 11.31 9.10 -4.18
N GLN A 25 10.94 10.37 -4.39
CA GLN A 25 11.18 11.09 -5.64
C GLN A 25 12.66 11.47 -5.82
N LEU A 26 13.35 11.85 -4.74
CA LEU A 26 14.79 12.11 -4.74
C LEU A 26 15.62 10.86 -4.99
N ASP A 27 15.20 9.74 -4.39
CA ASP A 27 15.81 8.41 -4.57
C ASP A 27 15.69 7.95 -6.02
N ARG A 28 14.46 7.95 -6.57
CA ARG A 28 14.18 7.49 -7.94
C ARG A 28 14.45 8.54 -9.02
N LYS A 29 14.96 9.73 -8.66
CA LYS A 29 15.16 10.87 -9.56
C LYS A 29 13.97 11.13 -10.49
N ARG A 30 12.74 11.07 -9.94
CA ARG A 30 11.51 11.12 -10.74
C ARG A 30 10.42 11.95 -10.06
N LEU A 31 9.75 12.79 -10.82
CA LEU A 31 8.54 13.48 -10.40
C LEU A 31 7.32 12.58 -10.65
N VAL A 32 6.48 12.42 -9.62
CA VAL A 32 5.24 11.64 -9.69
C VAL A 32 4.04 12.58 -9.80
N PRO A 33 2.96 12.17 -10.51
CA PRO A 33 1.80 13.01 -10.70
C PRO A 33 1.13 13.40 -9.38
N SER A 34 0.43 14.52 -9.41
CA SER A 34 -0.53 14.97 -8.41
C SER A 34 -1.92 14.75 -9.02
N PRO A 35 -2.61 13.63 -8.71
CA PRO A 35 -3.93 13.35 -9.26
C PRO A 35 -4.91 14.51 -9.09
N TYR A 36 -5.89 14.58 -10.00
CA TYR A 36 -6.89 15.67 -10.06
C TYR A 36 -6.29 17.04 -10.37
N GLY A 37 -5.09 17.08 -10.96
CA GLY A 37 -4.40 18.30 -11.36
C GLY A 37 -4.66 18.76 -12.79
N ASP A 38 -5.46 18.02 -13.57
CA ASP A 38 -5.69 18.31 -15.00
C ASP A 38 -6.56 19.55 -15.22
N SER A 39 -7.43 19.86 -14.27
CA SER A 39 -8.18 21.11 -14.20
C SER A 39 -7.67 21.93 -13.03
N LEU A 40 -6.92 23.01 -13.32
CA LEU A 40 -6.32 23.87 -12.31
C LEU A 40 -7.36 24.80 -11.68
N ASN A 41 -7.15 25.16 -10.41
CA ASN A 41 -8.02 26.10 -9.72
C ASN A 41 -7.94 27.49 -10.39
N PRO A 42 -9.04 28.03 -10.96
CA PRO A 42 -9.02 29.28 -11.71
C PRO A 42 -8.72 30.52 -10.87
N LYS A 43 -8.73 30.40 -9.53
CA LYS A 43 -8.34 31.47 -8.62
C LYS A 43 -6.82 31.60 -8.46
N ILE A 44 -6.04 30.66 -8.99
CA ILE A 44 -4.58 30.66 -8.96
C ILE A 44 -4.09 30.86 -10.39
N ASP A 45 -3.48 32.01 -10.65
CA ASP A 45 -2.82 32.26 -11.93
C ASP A 45 -1.43 31.61 -11.92
N PHE A 46 -1.37 30.33 -12.30
CA PHE A 46 -0.12 29.58 -12.32
C PHE A 46 0.91 30.14 -13.32
N ALA A 47 0.47 30.84 -14.37
CA ALA A 47 1.37 31.42 -15.37
C ALA A 47 2.26 32.53 -14.79
N GLU A 48 1.77 33.22 -13.75
CA GLU A 48 2.49 34.26 -13.01
C GLU A 48 3.28 33.70 -11.80
N THR A 49 3.43 32.37 -11.70
CA THR A 49 4.18 31.71 -10.62
C THR A 49 5.31 30.83 -11.18
N PRO A 50 6.33 30.49 -10.36
CA PRO A 50 7.34 29.52 -10.77
C PRO A 50 6.83 28.07 -10.73
N PHE A 51 5.55 27.83 -10.42
CA PHE A 51 5.02 26.51 -10.11
C PHE A 51 4.20 25.94 -11.26
N VAL A 52 4.48 24.68 -11.60
CA VAL A 52 3.65 23.87 -12.49
C VAL A 52 3.14 22.66 -11.70
N VAL A 53 1.85 22.36 -11.81
CA VAL A 53 1.28 21.16 -11.19
C VAL A 53 1.69 19.94 -12.02
N GLN A 54 2.40 19.01 -11.40
CA GLN A 54 2.81 17.77 -12.05
C GLN A 54 1.60 16.88 -12.34
N THR A 55 1.24 16.68 -13.61
CA THR A 55 0.09 15.84 -14.04
C THR A 55 0.50 14.48 -14.58
N ALA A 56 1.73 14.34 -15.07
CA ALA A 56 2.30 13.08 -15.53
C ALA A 56 3.58 12.73 -14.76
N SER A 57 4.03 11.48 -14.84
CA SER A 57 5.32 11.11 -14.23
C SER A 57 6.48 11.38 -15.18
N GLU A 58 7.54 12.04 -14.70
CA GLU A 58 8.67 12.46 -15.53
C GLU A 58 10.01 12.40 -14.78
N PRO A 59 11.16 12.26 -15.47
CA PRO A 59 12.48 12.35 -14.84
C PRO A 59 12.69 13.70 -14.15
N TRP A 60 13.13 13.67 -12.89
CA TRP A 60 13.48 14.86 -12.14
C TRP A 60 14.93 15.24 -12.43
N ARG A 61 15.10 16.13 -13.41
CA ARG A 61 16.43 16.53 -13.90
C ARG A 61 17.08 17.54 -12.97
N ARG A 62 18.38 17.39 -12.71
CA ARG A 62 19.18 18.38 -11.99
C ARG A 62 19.11 19.74 -12.70
N PRO A 63 18.76 20.84 -11.99
CA PRO A 63 18.70 22.16 -12.59
C PRO A 63 20.09 22.61 -13.07
N ARG A 64 20.12 23.40 -14.15
CA ARG A 64 21.32 24.11 -14.60
C ARG A 64 21.18 25.59 -14.33
N LEU A 65 22.16 26.17 -13.63
CA LEU A 65 22.25 27.60 -13.40
C LEU A 65 22.62 28.35 -14.69
N PRO A 66 22.36 29.67 -14.77
CA PRO A 66 22.82 30.50 -15.90
C PRO A 66 24.32 30.44 -16.15
N SER A 67 25.12 30.10 -15.13
CA SER A 67 26.56 29.85 -15.23
C SER A 67 26.92 28.56 -15.98
N GLY A 68 25.95 27.70 -16.28
CA GLY A 68 26.15 26.36 -16.84
C GLY A 68 26.35 25.25 -15.79
N GLU A 69 26.50 25.62 -14.52
CA GLU A 69 26.68 24.68 -13.41
C GLU A 69 25.40 23.87 -13.17
N THR A 70 25.54 22.54 -13.02
CA THR A 70 24.44 21.66 -12.64
C THR A 70 24.41 21.53 -11.12
N VAL A 71 23.28 21.85 -10.50
CA VAL A 71 23.14 21.84 -9.04
C VAL A 71 22.34 20.62 -8.55
N PRO A 72 22.52 20.23 -7.27
CA PRO A 72 21.77 19.11 -6.70
C PRO A 72 20.26 19.33 -6.74
N LEU A 73 19.51 18.23 -6.81
CA LEU A 73 18.05 18.26 -6.64
C LEU A 73 17.69 18.80 -5.24
N ARG A 74 16.81 19.80 -5.21
CA ARG A 74 16.29 20.40 -3.98
C ARG A 74 14.77 20.46 -4.03
N ALA A 75 14.13 20.24 -2.89
CA ALA A 75 12.69 20.42 -2.76
C ALA A 75 12.30 21.00 -1.41
N GLY A 76 11.22 21.77 -1.42
CA GLY A 76 10.55 22.25 -0.23
C GLY A 76 9.33 21.40 0.10
N ILE A 77 9.07 21.20 1.39
CA ILE A 77 7.82 20.62 1.89
C ILE A 77 7.20 21.56 2.92
N SER A 78 5.90 21.82 2.77
CA SER A 78 5.12 22.65 3.68
C SER A 78 4.07 21.83 4.42
N SER A 79 3.87 22.11 5.70
CA SER A 79 2.78 21.57 6.52
C SER A 79 2.20 22.65 7.42
N PHE A 80 0.89 22.88 7.31
CA PHE A 80 0.19 23.96 8.01
C PHE A 80 -0.96 23.37 8.84
N GLY A 81 -0.95 23.64 10.14
CA GLY A 81 -2.01 23.23 11.06
C GLY A 81 -3.15 24.24 11.05
N ALA A 82 -4.38 23.77 11.23
CA ALA A 82 -5.56 24.63 11.26
C ALA A 82 -5.49 25.71 12.36
N GLY A 83 -4.81 25.44 13.48
CA GLY A 83 -4.57 26.40 14.56
C GLY A 83 -3.49 27.46 14.27
N GLY A 84 -2.93 27.52 13.06
CA GLY A 84 -1.95 28.52 12.63
C GLY A 84 -0.48 28.12 12.80
N SER A 85 -0.19 26.93 13.33
CA SER A 85 1.18 26.42 13.40
C SER A 85 1.69 25.98 12.02
N ASN A 86 2.84 26.51 11.61
CA ASN A 86 3.40 26.28 10.28
C ASN A 86 4.80 25.67 10.35
N ALA A 87 5.10 24.74 9.45
CA ALA A 87 6.42 24.18 9.26
C ALA A 87 6.78 24.12 7.77
N HIS A 88 8.04 24.41 7.45
CA HIS A 88 8.60 24.27 6.11
C HIS A 88 10.01 23.68 6.20
N LEU A 89 10.31 22.69 5.37
CA LEU A 89 11.64 22.07 5.29
C LEU A 89 12.17 22.16 3.87
N ILE A 90 13.47 22.42 3.74
CA ILE A 90 14.22 22.31 2.49
C ILE A 90 15.08 21.06 2.56
N LEU A 91 14.98 20.22 1.54
CA LEU A 91 15.73 18.97 1.40
C LEU A 91 16.59 19.05 0.14
N GLU A 92 17.78 18.48 0.20
CA GLU A 92 18.71 18.32 -0.92
C GLU A 92 19.00 16.83 -1.12
N GLU A 93 19.24 16.40 -2.36
CA GLU A 93 19.71 15.05 -2.62
C GLU A 93 21.05 14.76 -1.91
N ALA A 94 21.20 13.54 -1.41
CA ALA A 94 22.46 13.11 -0.83
C ALA A 94 23.54 12.96 -1.91
N PRO A 95 24.82 13.23 -1.58
CA PRO A 95 25.92 12.93 -2.49
C PRO A 95 26.02 11.43 -2.74
N GLU A 96 26.39 11.05 -3.96
CA GLU A 96 26.67 9.65 -4.30
C GLU A 96 27.82 9.12 -3.44
N ARG A 97 27.60 7.96 -2.84
CA ARG A 97 28.65 7.21 -2.14
C ARG A 97 28.90 5.93 -2.91
N PRO A 98 30.13 5.67 -3.36
CA PRO A 98 30.43 4.43 -4.06
C PRO A 98 30.14 3.25 -3.13
N ALA A 99 29.51 2.21 -3.69
CA ALA A 99 29.35 0.96 -2.96
C ALA A 99 30.73 0.30 -2.81
N VAL A 100 31.03 -0.15 -1.59
CA VAL A 100 32.21 -0.95 -1.31
C VAL A 100 31.85 -2.41 -1.58
N GLU A 101 32.57 -3.03 -2.51
CA GLU A 101 32.47 -4.47 -2.75
C GLU A 101 33.61 -5.20 -2.03
N ALA A 102 33.26 -5.88 -0.94
CA ALA A 102 34.15 -6.87 -0.35
C ALA A 102 34.01 -8.19 -1.13
N PRO A 103 35.09 -8.89 -1.51
CA PRO A 103 34.98 -10.20 -2.14
C PRO A 103 34.32 -11.21 -1.20
N GLY A 104 33.43 -12.05 -1.75
CA GLY A 104 32.76 -13.11 -1.01
C GLY A 104 33.71 -14.26 -0.61
N PRO A 105 33.19 -15.27 0.11
CA PRO A 105 31.78 -15.52 0.42
C PRO A 105 31.21 -14.63 1.53
N TYR A 106 29.88 -14.56 1.63
CA TYR A 106 29.15 -13.71 2.57
C TYR A 106 28.28 -14.51 3.54
N LEU A 107 28.24 -14.11 4.80
CA LEU A 107 27.38 -14.69 5.84
C LEU A 107 26.10 -13.87 5.99
N LEU A 108 24.96 -14.45 5.60
CA LEU A 108 23.64 -13.84 5.79
C LEU A 108 23.02 -14.38 7.08
N VAL A 109 22.36 -13.50 7.83
CA VAL A 109 21.73 -13.83 9.12
C VAL A 109 20.30 -13.29 9.18
N LEU A 110 19.37 -14.10 9.68
CA LEU A 110 17.99 -13.73 9.97
C LEU A 110 17.63 -14.16 11.38
N SER A 111 16.82 -13.37 12.06
CA SER A 111 16.28 -13.77 13.36
C SER A 111 14.84 -13.33 13.56
N ALA A 112 14.12 -14.01 14.43
CA ALA A 112 12.76 -13.67 14.79
C ALA A 112 12.42 -14.12 16.22
N ARG A 113 11.28 -13.64 16.74
CA ARG A 113 10.77 -14.06 18.05
C ARG A 113 10.40 -15.54 18.10
N ASP A 114 9.85 -16.08 17.00
CA ASP A 114 9.39 -17.45 16.84
C ASP A 114 9.68 -17.98 15.42
N GLU A 115 9.42 -19.28 15.21
CA GLU A 115 9.76 -19.98 13.96
C GLU A 115 8.87 -19.52 12.79
N ASP A 116 7.60 -19.23 13.03
CA ASP A 116 6.68 -18.75 11.99
C ASP A 116 7.12 -17.38 11.47
N ARG A 117 7.55 -16.49 12.38
CA ARG A 117 8.11 -15.18 12.02
C ARG A 117 9.46 -15.30 11.34
N LEU A 118 10.28 -16.29 11.69
CA LEU A 118 11.56 -16.55 11.01
C LEU A 118 11.32 -17.00 9.57
N ARG A 119 10.33 -17.90 9.38
CA ARG A 119 9.91 -18.38 8.06
C ARG A 119 9.37 -17.25 7.19
N ALA A 120 8.43 -16.45 7.70
CA ALA A 120 7.88 -15.29 6.99
C ALA A 120 8.98 -14.29 6.59
N ARG A 121 9.98 -14.07 7.47
CA ARG A 121 11.09 -13.18 7.19
C ARG A 121 12.03 -13.71 6.09
N ALA A 122 12.21 -15.03 6.01
CA ALA A 122 12.93 -15.67 4.91
C ALA A 122 12.15 -15.58 3.59
N GLU A 123 10.83 -15.76 3.62
CA GLU A 123 9.94 -15.55 2.46
C GLU A 123 10.01 -14.11 1.93
N ASP A 124 9.96 -13.12 2.82
CA ASP A 124 10.11 -11.70 2.46
C ASP A 124 11.48 -11.42 1.82
N LEU A 125 12.56 -12.02 2.34
CA LEU A 125 13.89 -11.86 1.77
C LEU A 125 14.02 -12.54 0.41
N VAL A 126 13.41 -13.72 0.23
CA VAL A 126 13.32 -14.40 -1.07
C VAL A 126 12.58 -13.53 -2.08
N ALA A 127 11.45 -12.94 -1.69
CA ALA A 127 10.68 -12.02 -2.52
C ALA A 127 11.49 -10.75 -2.87
N ALA A 128 12.23 -10.20 -1.91
CA ALA A 128 13.12 -9.07 -2.15
C ALA A 128 14.25 -9.42 -3.13
N PHE A 129 14.90 -10.58 -2.98
CA PHE A 129 15.93 -11.02 -3.93
C PHE A 129 15.36 -11.23 -5.32
N ALA A 130 14.17 -11.84 -5.44
CA ALA A 130 13.49 -11.99 -6.72
C ALA A 130 13.18 -10.62 -7.35
N THR A 131 12.68 -9.66 -6.58
CA THR A 131 12.36 -8.30 -7.06
C THR A 131 13.61 -7.51 -7.46
N ILE A 132 14.75 -7.75 -6.81
CA ILE A 132 16.03 -7.12 -7.14
C ILE A 132 16.64 -7.76 -8.41
N ILE A 133 16.44 -9.07 -8.61
CA ILE A 133 16.84 -9.77 -9.84
C ILE A 133 15.89 -9.42 -11.00
N HIS A 134 14.64 -9.09 -10.69
CA HIS A 134 13.54 -8.79 -11.61
C HIS A 134 12.83 -7.49 -11.17
N PRO A 135 13.43 -6.29 -11.39
CA PRO A 135 12.88 -4.99 -10.98
C PRO A 135 11.46 -4.72 -11.53
N GLU A 136 11.08 -5.38 -12.62
CA GLU A 136 9.74 -5.45 -13.22
C GLU A 136 8.64 -5.94 -12.25
N LEU A 137 8.99 -6.71 -11.21
CA LEU A 137 8.06 -7.22 -10.20
C LEU A 137 7.73 -6.19 -9.10
N SER A 138 8.48 -5.09 -9.01
CA SER A 138 8.35 -4.10 -7.92
C SER A 138 7.17 -3.14 -8.07
N ALA A 139 6.62 -3.01 -9.28
CA ALA A 139 5.53 -2.10 -9.64
C ALA A 139 4.17 -2.65 -9.19
N GLY A 140 3.98 -2.82 -7.88
CA GLY A 140 2.65 -3.01 -7.29
C GLY A 140 2.57 -3.88 -6.04
N ILE A 141 3.69 -4.33 -5.47
CA ILE A 141 3.66 -5.02 -4.17
C ILE A 141 3.28 -4.01 -3.08
N SER A 142 1.99 -3.92 -2.78
CA SER A 142 1.51 -3.39 -1.50
C SER A 142 1.79 -4.47 -0.44
N PRO A 143 2.47 -4.19 0.67
CA PRO A 143 2.70 -5.17 1.71
C PRO A 143 1.39 -5.38 2.47
N THR A 144 0.50 -6.21 1.93
CA THR A 144 -0.74 -6.61 2.61
C THR A 144 -0.71 -8.12 2.85
N ILE A 145 -0.81 -8.45 4.14
CA ILE A 145 -1.21 -9.70 4.79
C ILE A 145 -1.46 -10.86 3.82
N ARG A 146 -0.50 -11.78 3.69
CA ARG A 146 -0.68 -13.04 2.95
C ARG A 146 -1.47 -14.05 3.77
N GLY A 147 -2.66 -14.39 3.26
CA GLY A 147 -3.32 -15.69 3.50
C GLY A 147 -2.62 -16.81 2.72
N ARG A 148 -2.80 -18.04 3.20
CA ARG A 148 -2.06 -19.27 2.85
C ARG A 148 -2.10 -19.67 1.37
N GLY A 149 -0.98 -20.21 0.88
CA GLY A 149 -0.93 -21.08 -0.30
C GLY A 149 0.50 -21.34 -0.74
N SER A 150 1.01 -22.56 -0.53
CA SER A 150 2.30 -23.03 -1.03
C SER A 150 2.19 -23.46 -2.49
N VAL A 151 3.10 -23.02 -3.36
CA VAL A 151 3.23 -23.56 -4.72
C VAL A 151 4.71 -23.87 -4.99
N SER A 152 4.98 -25.11 -5.41
CA SER A 152 6.28 -25.61 -5.86
C SER A 152 6.35 -25.60 -7.39
N VAL A 153 7.47 -25.15 -7.98
CA VAL A 153 7.71 -25.24 -9.44
C VAL A 153 9.20 -25.49 -9.71
N SER A 154 9.49 -26.38 -10.68
CA SER A 154 10.81 -26.77 -11.17
C SER A 154 11.30 -25.88 -12.34
N ALA A 155 12.60 -25.95 -12.60
CA ALA A 155 13.39 -25.09 -13.47
C ALA A 155 13.26 -25.39 -14.98
N ASP A 156 13.46 -24.35 -15.81
CA ASP A 156 14.56 -24.30 -16.79
C ASP A 156 14.81 -22.87 -17.33
N LEU A 157 16.06 -22.60 -17.72
CA LEU A 157 16.64 -21.28 -18.03
C LEU A 157 16.88 -21.07 -19.53
N GLY A 158 16.73 -19.82 -20.00
CA GLY A 158 17.28 -19.33 -21.27
C GLY A 158 17.18 -17.81 -21.36
N GLY A 159 18.27 -17.10 -21.67
CA GLY A 159 18.38 -15.64 -21.58
C GLY A 159 18.75 -14.90 -22.88
N GLY A 160 18.80 -13.56 -22.78
CA GLY A 160 19.59 -12.65 -23.62
C GLY A 160 18.81 -11.71 -24.58
N GLY A 161 19.11 -10.41 -24.54
CA GLY A 161 18.78 -9.42 -25.61
C GLY A 161 18.29 -8.04 -25.13
N HIS A 162 18.82 -6.93 -25.66
CA HIS A 162 18.61 -5.55 -25.19
C HIS A 162 17.82 -4.65 -26.16
N GLY A 163 16.88 -3.86 -25.64
CA GLY A 163 16.76 -2.40 -25.89
C GLY A 163 16.10 -1.88 -27.17
N ARG A 164 15.83 -2.70 -28.19
CA ARG A 164 14.91 -2.38 -29.32
C ARG A 164 13.79 -3.40 -29.48
N ASP A 165 13.72 -4.29 -28.51
CA ASP A 165 13.24 -5.65 -28.63
C ASP A 165 11.87 -5.81 -27.97
N SER A 166 11.41 -4.86 -27.15
CA SER A 166 10.26 -5.09 -26.27
C SER A 166 8.93 -5.21 -27.00
N LEU A 167 8.70 -4.39 -28.04
CA LEU A 167 7.52 -4.54 -28.89
C LEU A 167 7.65 -5.80 -29.76
N ASP A 168 8.79 -6.01 -30.41
CA ASP A 168 9.01 -7.17 -31.29
C ASP A 168 8.93 -8.49 -30.51
N ARG A 169 9.47 -8.54 -29.29
CA ARG A 169 9.37 -9.65 -28.34
C ARG A 169 7.95 -9.85 -27.83
N LEU A 170 7.24 -8.78 -27.52
CA LEU A 170 5.83 -8.88 -27.14
C LEU A 170 4.99 -9.41 -28.30
N LEU A 171 5.19 -8.91 -29.52
CA LEU A 171 4.49 -9.39 -30.72
C LEU A 171 4.89 -10.82 -31.06
N PHE A 172 6.15 -11.20 -30.85
CA PHE A 172 6.63 -12.56 -31.00
C PHE A 172 5.89 -13.52 -30.05
N HIS A 173 5.88 -13.23 -28.75
CA HIS A 173 5.20 -14.09 -27.78
C HIS A 173 3.67 -14.06 -27.94
N LEU A 174 3.09 -12.91 -28.28
CA LEU A 174 1.66 -12.82 -28.58
C LEU A 174 1.30 -13.65 -29.82
N GLY A 175 2.13 -13.60 -30.86
CA GLY A 175 2.00 -14.45 -32.04
C GLY A 175 2.09 -15.93 -31.73
N GLU A 176 3.02 -16.34 -30.87
CA GLU A 176 3.16 -17.73 -30.40
C GLU A 176 1.92 -18.21 -29.62
N VAL A 177 1.36 -17.37 -28.74
CA VAL A 177 0.16 -17.71 -27.96
C VAL A 177 -1.09 -17.77 -28.85
N MET A 178 -1.21 -16.85 -29.81
CA MET A 178 -2.38 -16.74 -30.69
C MET A 178 -2.29 -17.63 -31.93
N GLY A 179 -1.11 -18.17 -32.24
CA GLY A 179 -0.86 -18.96 -33.45
C GLY A 179 -0.86 -18.13 -34.75
N VAL A 180 -0.41 -16.88 -34.70
CA VAL A 180 -0.33 -15.96 -35.85
C VAL A 180 1.09 -15.42 -36.02
N GLU A 181 1.46 -15.05 -37.25
CA GLU A 181 2.77 -14.45 -37.51
C GLU A 181 2.85 -13.05 -36.86
N PRO A 182 3.96 -12.69 -36.17
CA PRO A 182 4.06 -11.40 -35.47
C PRO A 182 3.84 -10.18 -36.37
N ALA A 183 4.14 -10.30 -37.67
CA ALA A 183 3.95 -9.24 -38.66
C ALA A 183 2.47 -9.00 -39.03
N GLU A 184 1.58 -9.94 -38.73
CA GLU A 184 0.14 -9.82 -38.96
C GLU A 184 -0.57 -9.12 -37.80
N ILE A 185 0.10 -8.99 -36.66
CA ILE A 185 -0.44 -8.33 -35.46
C ILE A 185 -0.33 -6.82 -35.61
N ASP A 186 -1.47 -6.12 -35.59
CA ASP A 186 -1.53 -4.66 -35.52
C ASP A 186 -1.26 -4.23 -34.08
N PRO A 187 -0.12 -3.57 -33.81
CA PRO A 187 0.29 -3.22 -32.45
C PRO A 187 -0.56 -2.12 -31.80
N ASP A 188 -1.43 -1.46 -32.56
CA ASP A 188 -2.25 -0.33 -32.11
C ASP A 188 -3.74 -0.71 -31.95
N LEU A 189 -4.12 -1.94 -32.31
CA LEU A 189 -5.48 -2.49 -32.16
C LEU A 189 -5.73 -2.99 -30.72
N ASP A 190 -6.98 -2.90 -30.25
CA ASP A 190 -7.37 -3.29 -28.89
C ASP A 190 -7.34 -4.83 -28.71
N TRP A 191 -7.00 -5.30 -27.51
CA TRP A 191 -6.99 -6.72 -27.13
C TRP A 191 -8.26 -7.46 -27.53
N LEU A 192 -9.42 -6.86 -27.26
CA LEU A 192 -10.72 -7.46 -27.55
C LEU A 192 -10.94 -7.62 -29.06
N GLU A 193 -10.41 -6.71 -29.87
CA GLU A 193 -10.50 -6.76 -31.33
C GLU A 193 -9.54 -7.81 -31.92
N TRP A 194 -8.41 -8.08 -31.26
CA TRP A 194 -7.55 -9.22 -31.55
C TRP A 194 -8.08 -10.56 -31.02
N GLY A 195 -9.13 -10.56 -30.20
CA GLY A 195 -9.62 -11.76 -29.53
C GLY A 195 -8.69 -12.25 -28.40
N VAL A 196 -7.85 -11.36 -27.87
CA VAL A 196 -7.01 -11.62 -26.70
C VAL A 196 -7.91 -11.62 -25.47
N ASP A 197 -8.20 -12.81 -24.95
CA ASP A 197 -8.97 -13.03 -23.74
C ASP A 197 -8.07 -13.24 -22.51
N GLU A 198 -8.70 -13.53 -21.37
CA GLU A 198 -7.99 -13.75 -20.12
C GLU A 198 -6.98 -14.91 -20.19
N GLU A 199 -7.29 -15.97 -20.93
CA GLU A 199 -6.43 -17.14 -21.06
C GLU A 199 -5.17 -16.80 -21.87
N ILE A 200 -5.34 -16.03 -22.95
CA ILE A 200 -4.24 -15.53 -23.79
C ILE A 200 -3.38 -14.53 -23.00
N LEU A 201 -3.99 -13.64 -22.21
CA LEU A 201 -3.23 -12.70 -21.37
C LEU A 201 -2.42 -13.43 -20.30
N ASP A 202 -2.97 -14.48 -19.69
CA ASP A 202 -2.28 -15.29 -18.69
C ASP A 202 -1.11 -16.08 -19.31
N ALA A 203 -1.31 -16.65 -20.51
CA ALA A 203 -0.27 -17.33 -21.26
C ALA A 203 0.84 -16.37 -21.73
N LEU A 204 0.47 -15.19 -22.22
CA LEU A 204 1.41 -14.14 -22.63
C LEU A 204 2.23 -13.63 -21.44
N ALA A 205 1.57 -13.40 -20.30
CA ALA A 205 2.26 -13.04 -19.06
C ALA A 205 3.27 -14.14 -18.66
N ALA A 206 2.85 -15.41 -18.67
CA ALA A 206 3.72 -16.53 -18.35
C ALA A 206 4.95 -16.64 -19.29
N GLN A 207 4.77 -16.39 -20.60
CA GLN A 207 5.86 -16.43 -21.58
C GLN A 207 6.81 -15.23 -21.48
N LEU A 208 6.29 -14.01 -21.32
CA LEU A 208 7.12 -12.82 -21.14
C LEU A 208 7.98 -12.90 -19.87
N LEU A 209 7.52 -13.67 -18.87
CA LEU A 209 8.09 -13.77 -17.53
C LEU A 209 8.77 -15.12 -17.26
N SER A 210 9.03 -15.93 -18.29
CA SER A 210 9.74 -17.20 -18.16
C SER A 210 11.16 -16.96 -17.61
N GLY A 211 11.31 -17.11 -16.30
CA GLY A 211 12.52 -16.80 -15.52
C GLY A 211 12.24 -16.16 -14.15
N ALA A 212 11.08 -15.50 -13.99
CA ALA A 212 10.68 -14.82 -12.77
C ALA A 212 9.55 -15.59 -12.04
N VAL A 213 9.89 -16.27 -10.95
CA VAL A 213 8.89 -16.93 -10.09
C VAL A 213 8.04 -15.87 -9.37
N GLY A 214 6.74 -15.78 -9.66
CA GLY A 214 5.75 -14.98 -8.88
C GLY A 214 5.00 -13.87 -9.64
N ALA A 215 5.02 -13.90 -10.96
CA ALA A 215 4.59 -12.81 -11.83
C ALA A 215 3.09 -12.81 -12.24
N SER A 216 2.16 -13.25 -11.38
CA SER A 216 0.84 -13.70 -11.87
C SER A 216 -0.35 -12.73 -11.80
N GLU A 217 -0.39 -11.73 -10.91
CA GLU A 217 -1.62 -10.89 -10.78
C GLU A 217 -1.43 -9.40 -11.12
N LEU A 218 -0.30 -8.82 -10.70
CA LEU A 218 -0.05 -7.39 -10.88
C LEU A 218 0.32 -7.02 -12.32
N GLN A 219 1.07 -7.88 -13.00
CA GLN A 219 1.44 -7.67 -14.40
C GLN A 219 0.32 -8.09 -15.36
N ARG A 220 -0.51 -9.07 -14.99
CA ARG A 220 -1.79 -9.41 -15.65
C ARG A 220 -2.69 -8.17 -15.72
N SER A 221 -2.92 -7.51 -14.58
CA SER A 221 -3.75 -6.30 -14.51
C SER A 221 -3.17 -5.14 -15.33
N GLN A 222 -1.84 -5.06 -15.47
CA GLN A 222 -1.18 -4.01 -16.27
C GLN A 222 -1.25 -4.29 -17.77
N LEU A 223 -1.10 -5.56 -18.19
CA LEU A 223 -1.33 -5.98 -19.57
C LEU A 223 -2.80 -5.75 -19.97
N GLU A 224 -3.74 -6.11 -19.09
CA GLU A 224 -5.16 -5.85 -19.28
C GLU A 224 -5.46 -4.34 -19.40
N GLN A 225 -4.90 -3.50 -18.52
CA GLN A 225 -5.05 -2.04 -18.57
C GLN A 225 -4.36 -1.40 -19.79
N ALA A 226 -3.35 -2.05 -20.37
CA ALA A 226 -2.64 -1.53 -21.52
C ALA A 226 -3.53 -1.46 -22.76
N ARG A 227 -4.51 -2.35 -22.89
CA ARG A 227 -5.45 -2.48 -24.02
C ARG A 227 -4.84 -2.73 -25.41
N THR A 228 -3.59 -2.36 -25.69
CA THR A 228 -2.94 -2.58 -26.99
C THR A 228 -1.49 -3.08 -26.84
N PRO A 229 -0.96 -3.85 -27.83
CA PRO A 229 0.42 -4.34 -27.83
C PRO A 229 1.48 -3.25 -27.64
N ARG A 230 1.34 -2.12 -28.33
CA ARG A 230 2.28 -0.99 -28.23
C ARG A 230 2.28 -0.37 -26.84
N ARG A 231 1.10 -0.26 -26.22
CA ARG A 231 0.98 0.30 -24.88
C ARG A 231 1.52 -0.66 -23.83
N ALA A 232 1.32 -1.96 -24.00
CA ALA A 232 1.92 -2.98 -23.14
C ALA A 232 3.45 -2.99 -23.25
N ALA A 233 4.00 -2.95 -24.47
CA ALA A 233 5.43 -2.87 -24.69
C ALA A 233 6.05 -1.62 -24.03
N ARG A 234 5.39 -0.45 -24.12
CA ARG A 234 5.84 0.77 -23.41
C ARG A 234 5.79 0.65 -21.89
N LEU A 235 4.77 -0.02 -21.35
CA LEU A 235 4.68 -0.27 -19.91
C LEU A 235 5.81 -1.19 -19.44
N LEU A 236 6.15 -2.20 -20.25
CA LEU A 236 7.28 -3.10 -19.99
C LEU A 236 8.64 -2.38 -20.17
N GLU A 237 8.79 -1.47 -21.13
CA GLU A 237 9.97 -0.61 -21.29
C GLU A 237 10.12 0.44 -20.17
N ALA A 238 9.01 0.90 -19.58
CA ALA A 238 9.01 1.82 -18.47
C ALA A 238 9.43 1.16 -17.14
N LEU A 239 9.59 -0.17 -17.12
CA LEU A 239 10.18 -0.89 -16.00
C LEU A 239 11.70 -0.66 -16.05
N PRO A 240 12.31 -0.10 -14.99
CA PRO A 240 13.71 0.28 -15.02
C PRO A 240 14.59 -0.93 -15.28
N SER A 241 15.28 -0.93 -16.42
CA SER A 241 16.42 -1.81 -16.67
C SER A 241 17.57 -1.34 -15.78
N SER A 242 17.78 -1.99 -14.64
CA SER A 242 18.75 -1.52 -13.65
C SER A 242 19.48 -2.69 -12.98
N GLU A 243 20.36 -3.36 -13.72
CA GLU A 243 21.46 -4.11 -13.11
C GLU A 243 22.36 -3.19 -12.25
N ALA A 244 22.28 -1.87 -12.43
CA ALA A 244 23.15 -0.88 -11.79
C ALA A 244 22.71 -0.35 -10.41
N GLU A 245 21.46 -0.58 -9.95
CA GLU A 245 20.98 -0.03 -8.64
C GLU A 245 20.69 -1.09 -7.57
N SER A 246 20.94 -2.35 -7.88
CA SER A 246 20.66 -3.45 -6.95
C SER A 246 21.75 -3.57 -5.88
N PRO A 247 21.44 -3.57 -4.57
CA PRO A 247 22.47 -3.63 -3.53
C PRO A 247 23.28 -4.92 -3.63
N SER A 248 24.61 -4.78 -3.49
CA SER A 248 25.54 -5.92 -3.48
C SER A 248 25.24 -6.88 -2.33
N LEU A 249 25.61 -8.15 -2.48
CA LEU A 249 25.40 -9.14 -1.41
C LEU A 249 26.17 -8.80 -0.13
N ALA A 250 27.31 -8.11 -0.25
CA ALA A 250 28.05 -7.55 0.88
C ALA A 250 27.19 -6.54 1.68
N THR A 251 26.56 -5.59 0.99
CA THR A 251 25.67 -4.56 1.55
C THR A 251 24.46 -5.20 2.24
N ILE A 252 23.85 -6.19 1.60
CA ILE A 252 22.72 -6.95 2.14
C ILE A 252 23.14 -7.68 3.42
N SER A 253 24.26 -8.42 3.37
CA SER A 253 24.78 -9.19 4.50
C SER A 253 25.09 -8.29 5.69
N PHE A 254 25.80 -7.18 5.47
CA PHE A 254 26.10 -6.21 6.52
C PHE A 254 24.83 -5.58 7.11
N THR A 255 23.83 -5.27 6.27
CA THR A 255 22.54 -4.74 6.73
C THR A 255 21.81 -5.73 7.62
N LEU A 256 21.81 -7.02 7.26
CA LEU A 256 21.19 -8.08 8.04
C LEU A 256 21.91 -8.33 9.38
N GLN A 257 23.23 -8.23 9.38
CA GLN A 257 24.10 -8.43 10.53
C GLN A 257 24.03 -7.27 11.54
N ALA A 258 24.28 -6.04 11.09
CA ALA A 258 24.47 -4.87 11.95
C ALA A 258 23.26 -3.93 11.99
N GLY A 259 22.25 -4.16 11.13
CA GLY A 259 21.05 -3.32 11.00
C GLY A 259 19.79 -3.96 11.56
N ARG A 260 19.89 -5.08 12.28
CA ARG A 260 18.75 -5.85 12.81
C ARG A 260 19.04 -6.35 14.22
N GLU A 261 18.01 -6.36 15.06
CA GLU A 261 18.09 -6.97 16.39
C GLU A 261 18.23 -8.50 16.25
N ALA A 262 19.11 -9.10 17.05
CA ALA A 262 19.34 -10.54 17.08
C ALA A 262 18.37 -11.25 18.04
N MET A 263 17.24 -11.72 17.50
CA MET A 263 16.16 -12.38 18.24
C MET A 263 16.45 -13.88 18.53
N PRO A 264 15.61 -14.57 19.35
CA PRO A 264 15.88 -15.93 19.78
C PRO A 264 15.89 -17.00 18.70
N GLN A 265 14.97 -16.97 17.73
CA GLN A 265 15.00 -17.92 16.61
C GLN A 265 15.90 -17.35 15.53
N ARG A 266 16.91 -18.12 15.09
CA ARG A 266 17.99 -17.65 14.23
C ARG A 266 18.19 -18.58 13.04
N LEU A 267 18.49 -17.99 11.88
CA LEU A 267 18.85 -18.64 10.63
C LEU A 267 20.11 -17.98 10.07
N ALA A 268 21.08 -18.77 9.63
CA ALA A 268 22.28 -18.27 9.01
C ALA A 268 22.69 -19.14 7.81
N LEU A 269 23.22 -18.52 6.77
CA LEU A 269 23.74 -19.21 5.58
C LEU A 269 24.93 -18.45 5.01
N VAL A 270 25.85 -19.19 4.39
CA VAL A 270 26.99 -18.61 3.68
C VAL A 270 26.76 -18.73 2.18
N ALA A 271 26.93 -17.66 1.41
CA ALA A 271 26.73 -17.65 -0.03
C ALA A 271 27.76 -16.79 -0.75
N SER A 272 28.23 -17.22 -1.92
CA SER A 272 29.14 -16.47 -2.76
C SER A 272 28.43 -15.39 -3.58
N ASP A 273 27.17 -15.63 -3.93
CA ASP A 273 26.35 -14.75 -4.74
C ASP A 273 24.86 -14.81 -4.35
N ARG A 274 24.07 -13.92 -4.95
CA ARG A 274 22.64 -13.78 -4.65
C ARG A 274 21.84 -15.03 -5.06
N GLN A 275 22.26 -15.74 -6.11
CA GLN A 275 21.59 -16.93 -6.61
C GLN A 275 21.77 -18.11 -5.64
N GLU A 276 22.98 -18.32 -5.12
CA GLU A 276 23.26 -19.30 -4.08
C GLU A 276 22.46 -19.00 -2.81
N ALA A 277 22.42 -17.73 -2.38
CA ALA A 277 21.64 -17.32 -1.21
C ALA A 277 20.14 -17.61 -1.40
N LEU A 278 19.58 -17.30 -2.56
CA LEU A 278 18.19 -17.57 -2.93
C LEU A 278 17.88 -19.07 -2.93
N ALA A 279 18.76 -19.89 -3.53
CA ALA A 279 18.60 -21.34 -3.58
C ALA A 279 18.57 -21.95 -2.17
N LYS A 280 19.50 -21.53 -1.29
CA LYS A 280 19.56 -21.99 0.10
C LYS A 280 18.33 -21.60 0.92
N LEU A 281 17.85 -20.36 0.79
CA LEU A 281 16.63 -19.91 1.46
C LEU A 281 15.41 -20.73 0.99
N ARG A 282 15.29 -21.00 -0.32
CA ARG A 282 14.19 -21.80 -0.88
C ARG A 282 14.25 -23.26 -0.41
N SER A 283 15.43 -23.88 -0.42
CA SER A 283 15.63 -25.25 0.10
C SER A 283 15.22 -25.32 1.58
N TRP A 284 15.64 -24.34 2.39
CA TRP A 284 15.21 -24.26 3.80
C TRP A 284 13.69 -24.10 3.97
N LEU A 285 13.06 -23.25 3.16
CA LEU A 285 11.61 -23.11 3.16
C LEU A 285 10.90 -24.40 2.72
N ALA A 286 11.49 -25.19 1.83
CA ALA A 286 10.96 -26.50 1.41
C ALA A 286 11.10 -27.60 2.48
N GLY A 287 11.79 -27.33 3.60
CA GLY A 287 12.00 -28.29 4.69
C GLY A 287 13.33 -29.05 4.61
N GLU A 288 14.18 -28.71 3.65
CA GLU A 288 15.57 -29.18 3.57
C GLU A 288 16.48 -28.26 4.42
N ALA A 289 17.73 -28.63 4.67
CA ALA A 289 18.63 -27.83 5.50
C ALA A 289 20.10 -27.84 5.04
N GLU A 290 20.37 -28.21 3.79
CA GLU A 290 21.74 -28.31 3.31
C GLU A 290 22.41 -26.92 3.21
N GLY A 291 23.52 -26.73 3.94
CA GLY A 291 24.26 -25.47 3.94
C GLY A 291 23.52 -24.29 4.60
N VAL A 292 22.47 -24.56 5.37
CA VAL A 292 21.69 -23.58 6.14
C VAL A 292 21.67 -24.00 7.61
N TYR A 293 21.98 -23.05 8.49
CA TYR A 293 22.02 -23.27 9.94
C TYR A 293 20.82 -22.58 10.58
N ALA A 294 20.00 -23.33 11.31
CA ALA A 294 18.87 -22.79 12.06
C ALA A 294 18.93 -23.25 13.51
N GLY A 295 18.49 -22.40 14.43
CA GLY A 295 18.46 -22.76 15.84
C GLY A 295 17.87 -21.70 16.75
N LYS A 296 17.59 -22.12 17.98
CA LYS A 296 17.16 -21.25 19.07
C LYS A 296 18.36 -20.82 19.91
N ALA A 297 18.61 -19.52 19.95
CA ALA A 297 19.69 -18.91 20.70
C ALA A 297 19.62 -19.24 22.20
N LYS A 298 20.75 -19.69 22.75
CA LYS A 298 20.94 -19.97 24.18
C LYS A 298 21.88 -18.92 24.78
N LYS A 299 21.68 -18.57 26.05
CA LYS A 299 22.56 -17.63 26.77
C LYS A 299 23.94 -18.25 27.00
N GLY A 300 24.98 -17.42 27.01
CA GLY A 300 26.33 -17.80 27.48
C GLY A 300 27.24 -18.45 26.43
N ARG A 301 26.90 -18.40 25.14
CA ARG A 301 27.79 -18.85 24.07
C ARG A 301 28.85 -17.80 23.77
N LYS A 302 30.12 -18.21 23.76
CA LYS A 302 31.23 -17.37 23.32
C LYS A 302 31.26 -17.32 21.79
N ALA A 303 31.38 -16.13 21.21
CA ALA A 303 31.57 -15.99 19.78
C ALA A 303 32.98 -16.42 19.35
N PRO A 304 33.12 -17.09 18.20
CA PRO A 304 34.40 -17.19 17.49
C PRO A 304 34.96 -15.78 17.24
N SER A 305 36.28 -15.69 17.08
CA SER A 305 36.88 -14.44 16.57
C SER A 305 36.24 -14.10 15.23
N VAL A 306 36.14 -12.81 14.93
CA VAL A 306 35.62 -12.24 13.68
C VAL A 306 36.68 -11.51 12.89
N GLU A 307 37.86 -11.28 13.45
CA GLU A 307 38.94 -10.50 12.83
C GLU A 307 39.53 -11.19 11.60
N GLY A 308 39.78 -10.40 10.55
CA GLY A 308 40.46 -10.81 9.32
C GLY A 308 39.55 -11.37 8.23
N GLN A 309 40.11 -11.56 7.03
CA GLN A 309 39.43 -12.25 5.93
C GLN A 309 39.09 -13.69 6.35
N ARG A 310 37.84 -14.10 6.09
CA ARG A 310 37.36 -15.44 6.42
C ARG A 310 37.03 -16.23 5.18
N ASP A 311 37.47 -17.48 5.17
CA ASP A 311 37.02 -18.44 4.18
C ASP A 311 35.60 -18.95 4.51
N ARG A 312 35.05 -19.74 3.59
CA ARG A 312 33.71 -20.32 3.73
C ARG A 312 33.55 -21.14 5.00
N THR A 313 34.53 -21.98 5.35
CA THR A 313 34.49 -22.86 6.52
C THR A 313 34.42 -22.05 7.81
N GLN A 314 35.24 -21.01 7.92
CA GLN A 314 35.26 -20.10 9.06
C GLN A 314 33.96 -19.31 9.21
N LEU A 315 33.35 -18.90 8.10
CA LEU A 315 32.02 -18.27 8.12
C LEU A 315 30.92 -19.24 8.53
N GLU A 316 31.00 -20.50 8.11
CA GLU A 316 30.06 -21.55 8.51
C GLU A 316 30.17 -21.88 10.01
N GLU A 317 31.38 -21.89 10.57
CA GLU A 317 31.59 -22.00 12.02
C GLU A 317 30.97 -20.83 12.79
N LEU A 318 31.17 -19.60 12.28
CA LEU A 318 30.56 -18.40 12.85
C LEU A 318 29.03 -18.44 12.75
N ALA A 319 28.49 -18.92 11.63
CA ALA A 319 27.06 -19.11 11.43
C ALA A 319 26.46 -20.05 12.48
N ARG A 320 27.08 -21.23 12.70
CA ARG A 320 26.67 -22.21 13.72
C ARG A 320 26.70 -21.59 15.12
N ALA A 321 27.80 -20.92 15.49
CA ALA A 321 27.91 -20.29 16.80
C ALA A 321 26.84 -19.20 17.02
N TRP A 322 26.57 -18.39 15.99
CA TRP A 322 25.58 -17.33 16.07
C TRP A 322 24.17 -17.86 16.23
N VAL A 323 23.75 -18.89 15.48
CA VAL A 323 22.40 -19.48 15.64
C VAL A 323 22.21 -20.14 17.01
N GLU A 324 23.30 -20.60 17.63
CA GLU A 324 23.30 -21.13 19.00
C GLU A 324 23.26 -20.04 20.09
N GLY A 325 23.35 -18.76 19.72
CA GLY A 325 23.21 -17.62 20.63
C GLY A 325 24.49 -16.86 20.94
N ALA A 326 25.58 -17.09 20.20
CA ALA A 326 26.78 -16.28 20.35
C ALA A 326 26.50 -14.80 20.01
N ASP A 327 27.15 -13.90 20.75
CA ASP A 327 27.12 -12.46 20.51
C ASP A 327 28.32 -12.06 19.65
N VAL A 328 28.06 -11.65 18.41
CA VAL A 328 29.07 -11.49 17.36
C VAL A 328 29.19 -10.01 17.00
N ASP A 329 30.41 -9.45 17.10
CA ASP A 329 30.70 -8.11 16.58
C ASP A 329 30.96 -8.16 15.07
N TRP A 330 29.91 -7.95 14.28
CA TRP A 330 29.97 -8.04 12.83
C TRP A 330 30.95 -7.07 12.17
N ARG A 331 31.36 -6.00 12.85
CA ARG A 331 32.35 -5.05 12.31
C ARG A 331 33.70 -5.71 12.05
N GLY A 332 34.04 -6.78 12.78
CA GLY A 332 35.29 -7.51 12.59
C GLY A 332 35.42 -8.16 11.21
N LEU A 333 34.30 -8.43 10.51
CA LEU A 333 34.30 -8.96 9.14
C LEU A 333 34.64 -7.90 8.08
N TYR A 334 34.65 -6.61 8.46
CA TYR A 334 34.83 -5.48 7.56
C TYR A 334 35.90 -4.51 8.11
N PRO A 335 37.18 -4.94 8.25
CA PRO A 335 38.21 -4.17 8.92
C PRO A 335 38.66 -2.92 8.16
N ASP A 336 38.66 -2.97 6.82
CA ASP A 336 39.16 -1.89 5.98
C ASP A 336 38.07 -0.84 5.69
N GLU A 337 36.91 -1.30 5.20
CA GLU A 337 35.78 -0.44 4.84
C GLU A 337 34.46 -1.09 5.20
N THR A 338 33.58 -0.32 5.85
CA THR A 338 32.24 -0.77 6.24
C THR A 338 31.27 -0.61 5.07
N PRO A 339 30.60 -1.69 4.61
CA PRO A 339 29.60 -1.60 3.55
C PRO A 339 28.48 -0.62 3.92
N LEU A 340 27.87 -0.02 2.90
CA LEU A 340 26.67 0.80 3.09
C LEU A 340 25.52 -0.08 3.61
N ARG A 341 24.49 0.56 4.18
CA ARG A 341 23.24 -0.12 4.50
C ARG A 341 22.26 0.06 3.35
N CYS A 342 21.46 -0.96 3.09
CA CYS A 342 20.39 -0.88 2.11
C CYS A 342 19.01 -1.04 2.76
N SER A 343 17.97 -0.65 2.02
CA SER A 343 16.60 -1.03 2.38
C SER A 343 16.43 -2.54 2.16
N LEU A 344 15.83 -3.20 3.14
CA LEU A 344 15.44 -4.61 3.10
C LEU A 344 14.09 -4.71 3.80
N PRO A 345 13.29 -5.77 3.54
CA PRO A 345 12.03 -5.98 4.23
C PRO A 345 12.13 -5.77 5.74
N THR A 346 11.07 -5.16 6.29
CA THR A 346 10.93 -4.91 7.72
C THR A 346 10.56 -6.21 8.43
N TYR A 347 10.45 -6.16 9.76
CA TYR A 347 10.06 -7.33 10.53
C TYR A 347 8.58 -7.69 10.28
N PRO A 348 8.24 -8.95 9.92
CA PRO A 348 6.86 -9.34 9.63
C PRO A 348 6.08 -9.55 10.94
N PHE A 349 5.59 -8.47 11.56
CA PHE A 349 4.82 -8.56 12.82
C PHE A 349 3.63 -9.52 12.69
N ALA A 350 3.28 -10.19 13.80
CA ALA A 350 2.10 -11.04 13.85
C ALA A 350 0.83 -10.19 13.65
N GLY A 351 -0.05 -10.61 12.74
CA GLY A 351 -1.33 -9.95 12.45
C GLY A 351 -2.42 -10.25 13.47
N GLU A 352 -2.08 -10.32 14.75
CA GLU A 352 -3.02 -10.62 15.82
C GLU A 352 -3.95 -9.42 16.07
N ARG A 353 -5.25 -9.71 16.16
CA ARG A 353 -6.26 -8.67 16.40
C ARG A 353 -6.34 -8.35 17.89
N TYR A 354 -5.85 -7.18 18.26
CA TYR A 354 -6.07 -6.58 19.57
C TYR A 354 -7.13 -5.49 19.43
N TRP A 355 -8.31 -5.72 19.99
CA TRP A 355 -9.41 -4.75 20.00
C TRP A 355 -10.05 -4.74 21.38
N PHE A 356 -10.71 -3.62 21.71
CA PHE A 356 -11.54 -3.58 22.91
C PHE A 356 -12.52 -4.75 22.89
N PRO A 357 -12.75 -5.43 24.04
CA PRO A 357 -13.84 -6.39 24.12
C PRO A 357 -15.13 -5.70 23.71
N LYS A 358 -16.02 -6.43 23.02
CA LYS A 358 -17.38 -5.94 22.80
C LYS A 358 -17.96 -5.62 24.18
N LEU A 359 -18.35 -4.38 24.39
CA LEU A 359 -19.10 -4.01 25.59
C LEU A 359 -20.46 -4.68 25.44
N ASP A 360 -20.80 -5.60 26.36
CA ASP A 360 -22.16 -6.08 26.49
C ASP A 360 -23.02 -4.91 26.97
N THR A 361 -23.79 -4.34 26.05
CA THR A 361 -24.66 -3.18 26.29
C THR A 361 -25.85 -3.50 27.21
N THR A 362 -26.01 -4.75 27.65
CA THR A 362 -27.07 -5.19 28.57
C THR A 362 -26.82 -4.84 30.03
N GLU A 363 -25.58 -4.71 30.50
CA GLU A 363 -25.29 -4.33 31.91
C GLU A 363 -25.11 -2.83 32.12
N ALA A 364 -24.81 -2.06 31.07
CA ALA A 364 -24.67 -0.61 31.17
C ALA A 364 -26.02 0.14 31.34
N ALA A 365 -27.15 -0.54 31.08
CA ALA A 365 -28.47 0.06 31.14
C ALA A 365 -29.12 0.05 32.55
N SER A 366 -28.59 -0.72 33.52
CA SER A 366 -29.22 -0.86 34.85
C SER A 366 -28.61 0.02 35.95
N GLY A 367 -27.66 0.91 35.63
CA GLY A 367 -26.89 1.67 36.62
C GLY A 367 -26.83 3.19 36.44
N LEU A 368 -27.57 3.77 35.49
CA LEU A 368 -27.52 5.22 35.20
C LEU A 368 -28.88 5.90 35.47
N GLU A 369 -29.30 5.87 36.73
CA GLU A 369 -30.14 6.94 37.31
C GLU A 369 -29.21 8.02 37.91
N ASP A 370 -28.43 8.70 37.08
CA ASP A 370 -28.11 10.10 37.30
C ASP A 370 -27.39 10.66 36.08
N GLY A 371 -27.91 11.78 35.56
CA GLY A 371 -27.36 12.45 34.41
C GLY A 371 -25.96 12.97 34.71
N THR A 372 -24.93 12.36 34.12
CA THR A 372 -23.74 13.01 33.53
C THR A 372 -22.72 11.95 33.09
N SER A 373 -22.32 12.00 31.82
CA SER A 373 -21.12 11.41 31.19
C SER A 373 -21.08 9.92 30.74
N SER A 374 -21.11 9.74 29.40
CA SER A 374 -20.32 8.82 28.52
C SER A 374 -20.37 7.28 28.65
N PRO A 375 -19.91 6.47 27.64
CA PRO A 375 -19.97 6.60 26.16
C PRO A 375 -20.34 5.29 25.39
N ARG A 376 -20.63 5.43 24.09
CA ARG A 376 -20.72 4.42 22.97
C ARG A 376 -22.04 3.65 22.75
N THR A 377 -22.72 4.04 21.67
CA THR A 377 -23.82 3.34 20.99
C THR A 377 -23.33 2.06 20.31
N SER A 378 -24.00 0.95 20.60
CA SER A 378 -23.82 -0.36 19.97
C SER A 378 -24.25 -0.36 18.51
N VAL A 379 -23.36 -0.84 17.64
CA VAL A 379 -23.68 -1.32 16.29
C VAL A 379 -24.35 -2.69 16.45
N VAL A 380 -25.64 -2.78 16.13
CA VAL A 380 -26.37 -4.05 16.06
C VAL A 380 -25.94 -4.80 14.79
N GLN A 381 -25.48 -6.04 14.93
CA GLN A 381 -25.26 -6.94 13.80
C GLN A 381 -26.60 -7.58 13.37
N PRO A 382 -26.84 -7.83 12.08
CA PRO A 382 -28.09 -8.41 11.62
C PRO A 382 -28.17 -9.88 12.01
N ALA A 383 -29.32 -10.29 12.56
CA ALA A 383 -29.61 -11.69 12.85
C ALA A 383 -30.09 -12.41 11.59
N GLU A 384 -29.50 -13.57 11.30
CA GLU A 384 -29.99 -14.49 10.27
C GLU A 384 -31.21 -15.29 10.75
N GLY A 385 -32.28 -15.28 9.95
CA GLY A 385 -33.18 -16.43 9.72
C GLY A 385 -34.40 -16.61 10.64
N ASN A 386 -35.61 -16.38 10.10
CA ASN A 386 -36.59 -17.42 9.72
C ASN A 386 -38.06 -16.94 9.75
N GLY A 387 -38.75 -17.14 8.62
CA GLY A 387 -40.08 -17.76 8.60
C GLY A 387 -41.35 -16.92 8.89
N ALA A 388 -42.02 -16.56 7.79
CA ALA A 388 -43.47 -16.59 7.56
C ALA A 388 -44.44 -15.69 8.38
N GLY A 389 -45.15 -14.83 7.64
CA GLY A 389 -46.60 -14.70 7.75
C GLY A 389 -47.16 -13.34 8.17
N SER A 390 -47.92 -12.74 7.24
CA SER A 390 -49.10 -11.88 7.42
C SER A 390 -48.97 -10.43 6.96
N ALA A 391 -49.78 -10.10 5.96
CA ALA A 391 -50.07 -8.76 5.47
C ALA A 391 -50.95 -7.96 6.46
N ALA A 392 -50.68 -6.66 6.59
CA ALA A 392 -51.64 -5.52 6.64
C ALA A 392 -51.07 -4.30 7.42
N LEU A 393 -50.77 -3.24 6.67
CA LEU A 393 -50.76 -1.78 6.94
C LEU A 393 -50.39 -1.19 8.35
N GLN A 394 -49.60 -0.10 8.29
CA GLN A 394 -49.46 1.07 9.21
C GLN A 394 -48.21 1.15 10.14
N PRO A 395 -48.00 2.26 10.88
CA PRO A 395 -47.10 3.39 10.56
C PRO A 395 -45.90 3.51 11.53
N GLY A 396 -44.83 4.16 11.09
CA GLY A 396 -43.63 4.40 11.91
C GLY A 396 -42.48 3.47 11.56
N ILE A 397 -41.30 4.04 11.41
CA ILE A 397 -40.03 3.36 11.13
C ILE A 397 -39.77 2.39 12.30
N PRO A 398 -39.85 1.05 12.13
CA PRO A 398 -39.46 0.12 13.18
C PRO A 398 -37.94 0.18 13.32
N ASP A 399 -37.45 0.36 14.55
CA ASP A 399 -36.05 0.62 14.91
C ASP A 399 -35.47 1.91 14.28
N ALA A 400 -36.00 3.05 14.73
CA ALA A 400 -35.62 4.40 14.30
C ALA A 400 -34.10 4.61 14.35
N HIS A 401 -33.49 4.68 13.17
CA HIS A 401 -32.13 5.17 12.98
C HIS A 401 -31.98 6.49 13.77
N PRO A 402 -30.86 6.75 14.48
CA PRO A 402 -30.71 7.94 15.33
C PRO A 402 -30.94 9.29 14.63
N LEU A 403 -30.96 9.29 13.29
CA LEU A 403 -31.19 10.46 12.45
C LEU A 403 -32.55 10.47 11.72
N LEU A 404 -33.49 9.57 12.03
CA LEU A 404 -34.84 9.55 11.44
C LEU A 404 -35.86 9.32 12.58
N ASP A 405 -36.68 10.32 12.88
CA ASP A 405 -37.71 10.22 13.94
C ASP A 405 -39.01 9.62 13.39
N ASP A 406 -39.37 9.98 12.14
CA ASP A 406 -40.50 9.39 11.43
C ASP A 406 -40.30 9.43 9.91
N GLY A 407 -41.15 8.69 9.21
CA GLY A 407 -41.16 8.60 7.76
C GLY A 407 -42.55 8.26 7.23
N ALA A 408 -42.93 8.88 6.12
CA ALA A 408 -44.18 8.62 5.41
C ALA A 408 -43.96 8.81 3.90
N GLY A 409 -44.58 7.96 3.08
CA GLY A 409 -44.40 8.03 1.64
C GLY A 409 -45.16 6.98 0.86
N SER A 410 -44.93 6.98 -0.44
CA SER A 410 -45.46 6.02 -1.41
C SER A 410 -44.38 5.73 -2.48
N GLU A 411 -44.67 4.87 -3.45
CA GLU A 411 -43.71 4.53 -4.53
C GLU A 411 -43.25 5.75 -5.36
N GLU A 412 -44.03 6.85 -5.37
CA GLU A 412 -43.67 8.09 -6.09
C GLU A 412 -42.73 9.02 -5.30
N GLY A 413 -42.64 8.85 -3.98
CA GLY A 413 -41.84 9.72 -3.12
C GLY A 413 -42.03 9.48 -1.63
N TRP A 414 -40.98 9.76 -0.87
CA TRP A 414 -40.93 9.58 0.58
C TRP A 414 -40.46 10.84 1.30
N THR A 415 -40.96 11.03 2.52
CA THR A 415 -40.56 12.12 3.40
C THR A 415 -40.20 11.56 4.76
N PHE A 416 -39.01 11.92 5.24
CA PHE A 416 -38.50 11.56 6.56
C PHE A 416 -38.21 12.82 7.37
N ARG A 417 -38.41 12.78 8.69
CA ARG A 417 -38.16 13.94 9.57
C ARG A 417 -37.23 13.60 10.71
N LYS A 418 -36.45 14.59 11.14
CA LYS A 418 -35.58 14.53 12.32
C LYS A 418 -35.56 15.86 13.05
N ARG A 419 -35.84 15.85 14.36
CA ARG A 419 -35.61 16.99 15.24
C ARG A 419 -34.17 16.97 15.75
N PHE A 420 -33.39 17.97 15.34
CA PHE A 420 -32.06 18.23 15.86
C PHE A 420 -32.13 19.20 17.04
N THR A 421 -31.38 18.92 18.10
CA THR A 421 -31.27 19.80 19.27
C THR A 421 -29.79 20.08 19.58
N PRO A 422 -29.45 21.21 20.21
CA PRO A 422 -28.06 21.55 20.53
C PRO A 422 -27.32 20.52 21.40
N GLY A 423 -28.06 19.69 22.16
CA GLY A 423 -27.48 18.67 23.04
C GLY A 423 -27.09 17.36 22.34
N LEU A 424 -27.36 17.19 21.04
CA LEU A 424 -26.91 16.01 20.30
C LEU A 424 -25.39 16.06 20.14
N PHE A 425 -24.70 14.95 20.44
CA PHE A 425 -23.24 14.96 20.51
C PHE A 425 -22.56 15.43 19.21
N PHE A 426 -23.07 15.00 18.05
CA PHE A 426 -22.51 15.42 16.75
C PHE A 426 -22.87 16.87 16.37
N VAL A 427 -23.75 17.54 17.12
CA VAL A 427 -24.01 18.99 17.02
C VAL A 427 -23.14 19.76 18.01
N SER A 428 -23.06 19.29 19.27
CA SER A 428 -22.24 19.93 20.31
C SER A 428 -20.74 19.85 20.01
N ASP A 429 -20.30 18.77 19.38
CA ASP A 429 -18.89 18.50 19.10
C ASP A 429 -18.44 19.09 17.75
N HIS A 430 -19.38 19.54 16.91
CA HIS A 430 -19.10 20.11 15.60
C HIS A 430 -19.36 21.62 15.58
N VAL A 431 -18.43 22.35 16.19
CA VAL A 431 -18.47 23.82 16.29
C VAL A 431 -17.50 24.43 15.29
N VAL A 432 -18.02 25.18 14.32
CA VAL A 432 -17.24 25.88 13.28
C VAL A 432 -17.35 27.38 13.53
N GLU A 433 -16.21 28.06 13.73
CA GLU A 433 -16.17 29.50 14.05
C GLU A 433 -17.07 29.89 15.25
N GLY A 434 -17.14 29.03 16.26
CA GLY A 434 -17.98 29.24 17.45
C GLY A 434 -19.47 28.99 17.23
N ARG A 435 -19.87 28.47 16.06
CA ARG A 435 -21.26 28.14 15.72
C ARG A 435 -21.48 26.63 15.68
N PRO A 436 -22.51 26.08 16.36
CA PRO A 436 -22.84 24.66 16.28
C PRO A 436 -23.47 24.36 14.92
N ILE A 437 -22.67 23.83 14.00
CA ILE A 437 -23.10 23.54 12.62
C ILE A 437 -23.37 22.04 12.50
N LEU A 438 -24.47 21.66 11.86
CA LEU A 438 -24.73 20.24 11.59
C LEU A 438 -23.68 19.68 10.59
N PRO A 439 -22.94 18.61 10.92
CA PRO A 439 -21.92 18.06 10.03
C PRO A 439 -22.49 17.59 8.68
N GLY A 440 -21.77 17.84 7.59
CA GLY A 440 -22.15 17.41 6.23
C GLY A 440 -22.45 15.91 6.10
N VAL A 441 -21.75 15.07 6.88
CA VAL A 441 -21.94 13.62 6.88
C VAL A 441 -23.28 13.18 7.50
N VAL A 442 -23.90 14.01 8.35
CA VAL A 442 -25.19 13.68 8.97
C VAL A 442 -26.31 13.67 7.93
N TYR A 443 -26.29 14.61 6.99
CA TYR A 443 -27.27 14.65 5.89
C TYR A 443 -27.16 13.39 5.00
N LEU A 444 -25.94 12.93 4.73
CA LEU A 444 -25.72 11.73 3.92
C LEU A 444 -26.16 10.46 4.64
N GLU A 445 -25.91 10.39 5.95
CA GLU A 445 -26.36 9.28 6.77
C GLU A 445 -27.90 9.23 6.88
N MET A 446 -28.58 10.37 6.94
CA MET A 446 -30.05 10.42 6.85
C MET A 446 -30.55 9.79 5.55
N VAL A 447 -29.92 10.12 4.41
CA VAL A 447 -30.27 9.56 3.09
C VAL A 447 -30.00 8.06 3.04
N ARG A 448 -28.81 7.63 3.50
CA ARG A 448 -28.42 6.22 3.54
C ARG A 448 -29.40 5.41 4.38
N ALA A 449 -29.71 5.88 5.59
CA ALA A 449 -30.62 5.20 6.51
C ALA A 449 -32.06 5.12 5.96
N ALA A 450 -32.52 6.18 5.28
CA ALA A 450 -33.85 6.18 4.67
C ALA A 450 -33.94 5.15 3.52
N LEU A 451 -32.94 5.10 2.64
CA LEU A 451 -32.92 4.17 1.51
C LEU A 451 -32.70 2.72 1.93
N GLU A 452 -31.87 2.48 2.95
CA GLU A 452 -31.71 1.16 3.57
C GLU A 452 -33.03 0.68 4.18
N TRP A 453 -33.74 1.57 4.90
CA TRP A 453 -35.07 1.25 5.44
C TRP A 453 -36.09 0.94 4.33
N MET A 454 -35.99 1.61 3.19
CA MET A 454 -36.80 1.32 2.00
C MET A 454 -36.39 0.02 1.28
N GLY A 455 -35.39 -0.72 1.78
CA GLY A 455 -34.95 -2.00 1.23
C GLY A 455 -33.91 -1.90 0.12
N THR A 456 -33.27 -0.74 -0.05
CA THR A 456 -32.18 -0.56 -1.03
C THR A 456 -30.86 -1.01 -0.43
N ALA A 457 -30.36 -2.18 -0.88
CA ALA A 457 -29.00 -2.63 -0.59
C ALA A 457 -28.06 -2.17 -1.71
N ASP A 458 -26.86 -1.70 -1.34
CA ASP A 458 -25.84 -1.06 -2.20
C ASP A 458 -26.22 0.33 -2.73
N LEU A 459 -25.60 1.36 -2.13
CA LEU A 459 -25.88 2.77 -2.41
C LEU A 459 -24.66 3.46 -3.02
N ASP A 460 -24.86 4.13 -4.15
CA ASP A 460 -23.91 5.05 -4.76
C ASP A 460 -24.49 6.48 -4.74
N LEU A 461 -23.77 7.42 -4.12
CA LEU A 461 -24.19 8.82 -3.98
C LEU A 461 -23.43 9.68 -4.99
N ARG A 462 -24.16 10.32 -5.91
CA ARG A 462 -23.62 11.19 -6.95
C ARG A 462 -24.20 12.59 -6.86
N ASP A 463 -23.47 13.57 -7.39
CA ASP A 463 -23.92 14.96 -7.57
C ASP A 463 -24.45 15.65 -6.31
N VAL A 464 -23.81 15.40 -5.16
CA VAL A 464 -24.18 16.00 -3.87
C VAL A 464 -23.68 17.44 -3.75
N VAL A 465 -24.60 18.37 -3.43
CA VAL A 465 -24.29 19.79 -3.22
C VAL A 465 -24.83 20.27 -1.88
N PHE A 466 -23.96 20.81 -1.02
CA PHE A 466 -24.35 21.49 0.22
C PHE A 466 -24.56 22.98 -0.06
N ARG A 467 -25.83 23.43 -0.05
CA ARG A 467 -26.18 24.81 -0.41
C ARG A 467 -25.96 25.81 0.71
N GLN A 468 -26.29 25.43 1.94
CA GLN A 468 -26.20 26.30 3.11
C GLN A 468 -25.89 25.46 4.36
N PRO A 469 -24.99 25.92 5.25
CA PRO A 469 -24.78 25.26 6.53
C PRO A 469 -25.99 25.47 7.44
N LEU A 470 -26.41 24.41 8.14
CA LEU A 470 -27.46 24.47 9.15
C LEU A 470 -26.85 24.68 10.54
N GLU A 471 -27.18 25.80 11.16
CA GLU A 471 -26.77 26.13 12.53
C GLU A 471 -27.86 25.70 13.53
N ILE A 472 -27.50 24.91 14.54
CA ILE A 472 -28.45 24.34 15.52
C ILE A 472 -28.23 25.03 16.88
N ARG A 473 -28.74 26.25 17.04
CA ARG A 473 -28.76 26.98 18.34
C ARG A 473 -29.94 26.60 19.22
N GLU A 474 -31.02 26.18 18.59
CA GLU A 474 -32.26 25.73 19.20
C GLU A 474 -32.74 24.46 18.50
N ALA A 475 -33.85 23.89 18.97
CA ALA A 475 -34.41 22.71 18.33
C ALA A 475 -34.91 23.07 16.91
N VAL A 476 -34.44 22.36 15.90
CA VAL A 476 -34.82 22.56 14.49
C VAL A 476 -35.27 21.22 13.93
N GLU A 477 -36.39 21.24 13.21
CA GLU A 477 -36.85 20.08 12.45
C GLU A 477 -36.19 20.08 11.08
N VAL A 478 -35.71 18.93 10.64
CA VAL A 478 -35.08 18.73 9.34
C VAL A 478 -35.85 17.64 8.63
N THR A 479 -36.20 17.93 7.38
CA THR A 479 -36.96 17.06 6.49
C THR A 479 -36.06 16.57 5.35
N LEU A 480 -36.06 15.26 5.13
CA LEU A 480 -35.50 14.61 3.96
C LEU A 480 -36.65 14.24 3.02
N GLU A 481 -36.62 14.79 1.81
CA GLU A 481 -37.52 14.43 0.71
C GLU A 481 -36.78 13.52 -0.27
N LEU A 482 -37.39 12.39 -0.62
CA LEU A 482 -36.93 11.46 -1.65
C LEU A 482 -37.97 11.42 -2.78
N SER A 483 -37.51 11.48 -4.02
CA SER A 483 -38.34 11.38 -5.21
C SER A 483 -37.74 10.40 -6.21
N ALA A 484 -38.57 9.59 -6.86
CA ALA A 484 -38.11 8.61 -7.84
C ALA A 484 -37.48 9.31 -9.05
N LYS A 485 -36.31 8.85 -9.50
CA LYS A 485 -35.61 9.39 -10.68
C LYS A 485 -34.89 8.26 -11.43
N GLY A 486 -35.50 7.78 -12.50
CA GLY A 486 -34.99 6.63 -13.25
C GLY A 486 -35.02 5.36 -12.40
N GLU A 487 -33.92 4.60 -12.36
CA GLU A 487 -33.75 3.43 -11.48
C GLU A 487 -33.30 3.80 -10.06
N GLY A 488 -33.18 5.09 -9.72
CA GLY A 488 -32.70 5.56 -8.43
C GLY A 488 -33.57 6.66 -7.80
N TRP A 489 -33.00 7.35 -6.82
CA TRP A 489 -33.68 8.38 -6.04
C TRP A 489 -32.96 9.72 -6.15
N ALA A 490 -33.72 10.80 -6.31
CA ALA A 490 -33.26 12.15 -6.04
C ALA A 490 -33.66 12.55 -4.62
N PHE A 491 -32.75 13.19 -3.89
CA PHE A 491 -32.98 13.58 -2.51
C PHE A 491 -32.76 15.06 -2.27
N GLU A 492 -33.51 15.62 -1.32
CA GLU A 492 -33.29 16.97 -0.81
C GLU A 492 -33.48 17.00 0.71
N VAL A 493 -32.54 17.64 1.42
CA VAL A 493 -32.63 17.84 2.86
C VAL A 493 -32.82 19.32 3.17
N ARG A 494 -33.86 19.66 3.92
CA ARG A 494 -34.27 21.03 4.26
C ARG A 494 -34.58 21.14 5.75
N SER A 495 -34.40 22.32 6.33
CA SER A 495 -34.76 22.64 7.72
C SER A 495 -35.86 23.67 7.79
#